data_AF-A0AB40D2K4-F1
#
_entry.id   AF-A0AB40D2K4-F1
#
_cell.length_a   1.000
_cell.length_b   1.000
_cell.length_c   1.000
_cell.angle_alpha   90.00
_cell.angle_beta   90.00
_cell.angle_gamma   90.00
#
_symmetry.space_group_name_H-M   'P 1'
#
loop_
_entity.id
_entity.type
_entity.pdbx_description
1 polymer ?
#
loop_
_entity_poly.entity_id
_entity_poly.type
_entity_poly.pdbx_seq_one_letter_code
_entity_poly.pdbx_strand_id
1 'polypeptide(L)'
;MKTKITIERMAIVFSVDISTLFLAHQGNPMEESYKEYTERGPTIEQLAYCSNSYREATLSKDPKFDHFEIAEKHKVINECSKAEAWLREKKQQQDALPKFVAPVLLSANIKRKAEALDSYSHWFFCGFDLLHNFNL
;
A
#
# COMPACT_ATOMS: atom_id res chain seq x y z
N MET A 1 -50.60 8.14 -33.32
CA MET A 1 -49.21 8.65 -33.55
C MET A 1 -48.55 9.24 -32.30
N LYS A 2 -49.25 9.94 -31.40
CA LYS A 2 -48.65 10.58 -30.21
C LYS A 2 -48.00 9.61 -29.20
N THR A 3 -48.58 8.42 -29.00
CA THR A 3 -48.11 7.40 -28.05
C THR A 3 -46.75 6.77 -28.41
N LYS A 4 -46.46 6.56 -29.70
CA LYS A 4 -45.19 5.97 -30.15
C LYS A 4 -44.00 6.92 -29.90
N ILE A 5 -44.23 8.23 -30.08
CA ILE A 5 -43.25 9.29 -29.81
C ILE A 5 -42.96 9.41 -28.31
N THR A 6 -43.98 9.25 -27.45
CA THR A 6 -43.78 9.29 -25.99
C THR A 6 -42.96 8.11 -25.49
N ILE A 7 -43.18 6.90 -26.04
CA ILE A 7 -42.44 5.69 -25.65
C ILE A 7 -40.97 5.79 -26.06
N GLU A 8 -40.66 6.24 -27.27
CA GLU A 8 -39.27 6.46 -27.69
C GLU A 8 -38.57 7.54 -26.86
N ARG A 9 -39.26 8.65 -26.55
CA ARG A 9 -38.70 9.70 -25.70
C ARG A 9 -38.43 9.21 -24.27
N MET A 10 -39.27 8.33 -23.73
CA MET A 10 -39.04 7.72 -22.41
C MET A 10 -37.87 6.73 -22.43
N ALA A 11 -37.72 5.93 -23.50
CA ALA A 11 -36.60 5.01 -23.66
C ALA A 11 -35.25 5.73 -23.80
N ILE A 12 -35.24 6.88 -24.49
CA ILE A 12 -34.04 7.73 -24.62
C ILE A 12 -33.68 8.34 -23.26
N VAL A 13 -34.64 8.89 -22.51
CA VAL A 13 -34.38 9.47 -21.17
C VAL A 13 -33.84 8.40 -20.20
N PHE A 14 -34.44 7.21 -20.17
CA PHE A 14 -33.95 6.10 -19.34
C PHE A 14 -32.54 5.62 -19.74
N SER A 15 -32.21 5.58 -21.04
CA SER A 15 -30.86 5.20 -21.49
C SER A 15 -29.79 6.24 -21.10
N VAL A 16 -30.14 7.53 -21.15
CA VAL A 16 -29.22 8.60 -20.74
C VAL A 16 -28.99 8.58 -19.23
N ASP A 17 -30.04 8.36 -18.42
CA ASP A 17 -29.94 8.26 -16.95
C ASP A 17 -29.14 7.04 -16.47
N ILE A 18 -29.28 5.88 -17.13
CA ILE A 18 -28.47 4.69 -16.78
C ILE A 18 -26.99 4.92 -17.12
N SER A 19 -26.71 5.59 -18.23
CA SER A 19 -25.33 5.88 -18.66
C SER A 19 -24.65 6.89 -17.73
N THR A 20 -25.36 7.93 -17.27
CA THR A 20 -24.84 8.88 -16.28
C THR A 20 -24.71 8.26 -14.90
N LEU A 21 -25.61 7.37 -14.49
CA LEU A 21 -25.51 6.62 -13.23
C LEU A 21 -24.30 5.68 -13.21
N PHE A 22 -23.98 5.03 -14.34
CA PHE A 22 -22.80 4.18 -14.46
C PHE A 22 -21.50 4.98 -14.32
N LEU A 23 -21.41 6.15 -14.96
CA LEU A 23 -20.24 7.04 -14.85
C LEU A 23 -20.08 7.60 -13.42
N ALA A 24 -21.19 7.95 -12.76
CA ALA A 24 -21.16 8.37 -11.36
C ALA A 24 -20.74 7.26 -10.40
N HIS A 25 -21.11 6.01 -10.70
CA HIS A 25 -20.78 4.85 -9.86
C HIS A 25 -19.31 4.41 -9.99
N GLN A 26 -18.63 4.71 -11.11
CA GLN A 26 -17.23 4.36 -11.30
C GLN A 26 -16.23 5.36 -10.69
N GLY A 27 -16.71 6.49 -10.16
CA GLY A 27 -15.83 7.57 -9.69
C GLY A 27 -15.15 8.28 -10.85
N ASN A 28 -14.74 9.54 -10.64
CA ASN A 28 -14.01 10.27 -11.68
C ASN A 28 -12.57 9.74 -11.74
N PRO A 29 -12.10 9.17 -12.86
CA PRO A 29 -10.74 8.61 -12.96
C PRO A 29 -9.63 9.63 -12.64
N MET A 30 -9.90 10.92 -12.85
CA MET A 30 -9.00 12.01 -12.46
C MET A 30 -8.91 12.20 -10.94
N GLU A 31 -10.03 12.10 -10.23
CA GLU A 31 -10.08 12.29 -8.78
C GLU A 31 -9.34 11.16 -8.07
N GLU A 32 -9.53 9.92 -8.53
CA GLU A 32 -8.80 8.75 -8.03
C GLU A 32 -7.30 8.86 -8.31
N SER A 33 -6.92 9.30 -9.51
CA SER A 33 -5.51 9.52 -9.87
C SER A 33 -4.86 10.63 -9.04
N TYR A 34 -5.59 11.70 -8.74
CA TYR A 34 -5.12 12.79 -7.88
C TYR A 34 -4.94 12.33 -6.44
N LYS A 35 -5.94 11.62 -5.89
CA LYS A 35 -5.87 11.01 -4.56
C LYS A 35 -4.69 10.05 -4.44
N GLU A 36 -4.49 9.21 -5.45
CA GLU A 36 -3.39 8.26 -5.50
C GLU A 36 -2.03 8.97 -5.60
N TYR A 37 -1.94 10.09 -6.32
CA TYR A 37 -0.73 10.92 -6.35
C TYR A 37 -0.43 11.57 -4.99
N THR A 38 -1.43 12.09 -4.28
CA THR A 38 -1.25 12.73 -2.97
C THR A 38 -0.95 11.74 -1.85
N GLU A 39 -1.56 10.54 -1.87
CA GLU A 39 -1.35 9.51 -0.85
C GLU A 39 0.00 8.78 -0.99
N ARG A 40 0.56 8.71 -2.21
CA ARG A 40 1.76 7.93 -2.47
C ARG A 40 2.98 8.44 -1.70
N GLY A 41 3.20 9.76 -1.69
CA GLY A 41 4.33 10.39 -0.99
C GLY A 41 4.39 10.01 0.49
N PRO A 42 3.34 10.32 1.28
CA PRO A 42 3.28 9.96 2.70
C PRO A 42 3.41 8.45 2.95
N THR A 43 2.82 7.63 2.09
CA THR A 43 2.90 6.16 2.25
C THR A 43 4.32 5.64 2.02
N ILE A 44 5.07 6.22 1.08
CA ILE A 44 6.49 5.92 0.86
C ILE A 44 7.32 6.32 2.08
N GLU A 45 7.10 7.52 2.61
CA GLU A 45 7.80 8.03 3.79
C GLU A 45 7.55 7.15 5.01
N GLN A 46 6.30 6.70 5.21
CA GLN A 46 5.96 5.79 6.29
C GLN A 46 6.70 4.44 6.18
N LEU A 47 6.74 3.82 4.99
CA LEU A 47 7.49 2.58 4.79
C LEU A 47 8.99 2.76 5.07
N ALA A 48 9.57 3.88 4.62
CA ALA A 48 10.98 4.21 4.85
C ALA A 48 11.26 4.42 6.35
N TYR A 49 10.38 5.14 7.05
CA TYR A 49 10.46 5.35 8.49
C TYR A 49 10.44 4.04 9.27
N CYS A 50 9.45 3.17 9.01
CA CYS A 50 9.36 1.85 9.65
C CYS A 50 10.61 1.02 9.39
N SER A 51 11.08 0.97 8.13
CA SER A 51 12.28 0.22 7.75
C SER A 51 13.53 0.70 8.49
N ASN A 52 13.71 2.02 8.62
CA ASN A 52 14.84 2.58 9.34
C ASN A 52 14.74 2.32 10.85
N SER A 53 13.55 2.50 11.43
CA SER A 53 13.30 2.25 12.85
C SER A 53 13.63 0.81 13.25
N TYR A 54 13.22 -0.19 12.46
CA TYR A 54 13.57 -1.59 12.75
C TYR A 54 15.06 -1.89 12.56
N ARG A 55 15.70 -1.27 11.57
CA ARG A 55 17.14 -1.39 11.37
C ARG A 55 17.91 -0.84 12.57
N GLU A 56 17.52 0.33 13.06
CA GLU A 56 18.10 0.94 14.26
C GLU A 56 17.85 0.08 15.50
N ALA A 57 16.62 -0.42 15.69
CA ALA A 57 16.29 -1.32 16.80
C ALA A 57 17.15 -2.61 16.76
N THR A 58 17.38 -3.16 15.57
CA THR A 58 18.20 -4.37 15.39
C THR A 58 19.67 -4.14 15.69
N LEU A 59 20.21 -2.97 15.33
CA LEU A 59 21.60 -2.59 15.55
C LEU A 59 21.84 -1.97 16.93
N SER A 60 20.77 -1.68 17.67
CA SER A 60 20.84 -1.11 19.00
C SER A 60 21.53 -2.08 19.96
N LYS A 61 22.33 -1.51 20.86
CA LYS A 61 23.01 -2.21 21.96
C LYS A 61 22.14 -2.24 23.23
N ASP A 62 20.84 -2.00 23.08
CA ASP A 62 19.91 -2.04 24.19
C ASP A 62 19.86 -3.47 24.75
N PRO A 63 20.06 -3.68 26.07
CA PRO A 63 20.00 -5.00 26.70
C PRO A 63 18.72 -5.79 26.39
N LYS A 64 17.60 -5.08 26.10
CA LYS A 64 16.35 -5.74 25.67
C LYS A 64 16.48 -6.48 24.34
N PHE A 65 17.55 -6.27 23.57
CA PHE A 65 17.78 -6.95 22.30
C PHE A 65 19.00 -7.88 22.34
N ASP A 66 19.69 -8.02 23.47
CA ASP A 66 20.89 -8.87 23.59
C ASP A 66 20.59 -10.37 23.55
N HIS A 67 19.33 -10.75 23.77
CA HIS A 67 18.88 -12.15 23.71
C HIS A 67 18.60 -12.64 22.27
N PHE A 68 18.53 -11.75 21.28
CA PHE A 68 18.34 -12.15 19.89
C PHE A 68 19.66 -12.55 19.26
N GLU A 69 19.69 -13.75 18.67
CA GLU A 69 20.83 -14.25 17.93
C GLU A 69 21.16 -13.34 16.73
N ILE A 70 22.44 -13.18 16.39
CA ILE A 70 22.86 -12.30 15.29
C ILE A 70 22.21 -12.73 13.96
N ALA A 71 22.00 -14.04 13.77
CA ALA A 71 21.33 -14.58 12.59
C ALA A 71 19.86 -14.13 12.49
N GLU A 72 19.15 -14.09 13.61
CA GLU A 72 17.76 -13.64 13.73
C GLU A 72 17.68 -12.14 13.38
N LYS A 73 18.54 -11.33 13.99
CA LYS A 73 18.69 -9.89 13.69
C LYS A 73 18.96 -9.63 12.20
N HIS A 74 19.81 -10.44 11.58
CA HIS A 74 20.10 -10.34 10.15
C HIS A 74 18.88 -10.59 9.25
N LYS A 75 17.91 -11.42 9.67
CA LYS A 75 16.69 -11.67 8.89
C LYS A 75 15.85 -10.39 8.79
N VAL A 76 15.66 -9.66 9.89
CA VAL A 76 14.92 -8.38 9.90
C VAL A 76 15.58 -7.37 8.96
N ILE A 77 16.91 -7.23 9.04
CA ILE A 77 17.68 -6.34 8.15
C ILE A 77 17.51 -6.72 6.68
N ASN A 78 17.50 -8.01 6.38
CA ASN A 78 17.29 -8.51 5.02
C ASN A 78 15.87 -8.21 4.52
N GLU A 79 14.85 -8.40 5.34
CA GLU A 79 13.45 -8.07 4.99
C GLU A 79 13.25 -6.56 4.76
N CYS A 80 13.83 -5.69 5.61
CA CYS A 80 13.87 -4.25 5.35
C CYS A 80 14.52 -3.94 3.99
N SER A 81 15.67 -4.56 3.70
CA SER A 81 16.41 -4.33 2.46
C SER A 81 15.63 -4.82 1.22
N LYS A 82 14.89 -5.93 1.32
CA LYS A 82 13.98 -6.41 0.27
C LYS A 82 12.81 -5.46 0.04
N ALA A 83 12.21 -4.91 1.11
CA ALA A 83 11.11 -3.96 1.00
C ALA A 83 11.55 -2.66 0.31
N GLU A 84 12.71 -2.12 0.69
CA GLU A 84 13.30 -0.96 0.04
C GLU A 84 13.67 -1.21 -1.44
N ALA A 85 14.25 -2.39 -1.75
CA ALA A 85 14.60 -2.76 -3.12
C ALA A 85 13.36 -2.84 -4.02
N TRP A 86 12.29 -3.47 -3.52
CA TRP A 86 11.00 -3.53 -4.20
C TRP A 86 10.43 -2.12 -4.45
N LEU A 87 10.52 -1.22 -3.48
CA LEU A 87 10.04 0.15 -3.65
C LEU A 87 10.84 0.90 -4.74
N ARG A 88 12.17 0.76 -4.73
CA ARG A 88 13.04 1.35 -5.76
C ARG A 88 12.69 0.85 -7.16
N GLU A 89 12.50 -0.46 -7.31
CA GLU A 89 12.13 -1.08 -8.58
C GLU A 89 10.77 -0.57 -9.07
N LYS A 90 9.76 -0.54 -8.21
CA LYS A 90 8.43 -0.05 -8.58
C LYS A 90 8.41 1.43 -8.91
N LYS A 91 9.24 2.23 -8.24
CA LYS A 91 9.43 3.65 -8.57
C LYS A 91 10.05 3.81 -9.96
N GLN A 92 11.08 3.03 -10.29
CA GLN A 92 11.68 3.05 -11.64
C GLN A 92 10.67 2.63 -12.72
N GLN A 93 9.85 1.60 -12.46
CA GLN A 93 8.75 1.21 -13.35
C GLN A 93 7.73 2.33 -13.51
N GLN A 94 7.41 3.05 -12.44
CA GLN A 94 6.49 4.19 -12.47
C GLN A 94 7.07 5.39 -13.24
N ASP A 95 8.36 5.67 -13.10
CA ASP A 95 9.05 6.79 -13.77
C ASP A 95 9.25 6.52 -15.28
N ALA A 96 9.34 5.24 -15.67
CA ALA A 96 9.41 4.82 -17.07
C ALA A 96 8.06 4.86 -17.79
N LEU A 97 6.94 5.00 -17.06
CA LEU A 97 5.61 4.99 -17.65
C LEU A 97 5.20 6.38 -18.19
N PRO A 98 4.48 6.43 -19.32
CA PRO A 98 3.86 7.66 -19.79
C PRO A 98 2.83 8.19 -18.78
N LYS A 99 2.72 9.52 -18.65
CA LYS A 99 1.84 10.22 -17.68
C LYS A 99 0.35 9.85 -17.76
N PHE A 100 -0.09 9.27 -18.88
CA PHE A 100 -1.49 8.92 -19.16
C PHE A 100 -1.81 7.44 -18.91
N VAL A 101 -0.82 6.64 -18.53
CA VAL A 101 -0.99 5.22 -18.23
C VAL A 101 -1.28 5.06 -16.74
N ALA A 102 -2.14 4.11 -16.40
CA ALA A 102 -2.50 3.81 -15.02
C ALA A 102 -1.24 3.55 -14.16
N PRO A 103 -1.17 4.11 -12.94
CA PRO A 103 0.01 3.97 -12.09
C PRO A 103 0.21 2.51 -11.64
N VAL A 104 1.44 2.02 -11.78
CA VAL A 104 1.87 0.70 -11.31
C VAL A 104 2.18 0.70 -9.82
N LEU A 105 2.62 1.85 -9.28
CA LEU A 105 2.89 2.03 -7.87
C LEU A 105 1.65 2.61 -7.16
N LEU A 106 0.75 1.73 -6.75
CA LEU A 106 -0.43 2.10 -5.96
C LEU A 106 -0.11 2.24 -4.47
N SER A 107 -0.69 3.24 -3.83
CA SER A 107 -0.55 3.52 -2.40
C SER A 107 -1.01 2.33 -1.56
N ALA A 108 -2.07 1.65 -1.98
CA ALA A 108 -2.53 0.40 -1.36
C ALA A 108 -1.46 -0.71 -1.37
N ASN A 109 -0.66 -0.82 -2.44
CA ASN A 109 0.39 -1.83 -2.51
C ASN A 109 1.55 -1.49 -1.57
N ILE A 110 1.88 -0.21 -1.42
CA ILE A 110 2.91 0.25 -0.49
C ILE A 110 2.43 0.03 0.96
N LYS A 111 1.17 0.37 1.27
CA LYS A 111 0.56 0.10 2.60
C LYS A 111 0.65 -1.38 2.96
N ARG A 112 0.22 -2.28 2.06
CA ARG A 112 0.36 -3.73 2.28
C ARG A 112 1.80 -4.18 2.51
N LYS A 113 2.75 -3.59 1.78
CA LYS A 113 4.18 -3.90 1.96
C LYS A 113 4.68 -3.42 3.33
N ALA A 114 4.24 -2.24 3.77
CA ALA A 114 4.54 -1.70 5.09
C ALA A 114 3.91 -2.55 6.20
N GLU A 115 2.64 -2.92 6.09
CA GLU A 115 1.94 -3.80 7.03
C GLU A 115 2.61 -5.18 7.14
N ALA A 116 3.08 -5.75 6.02
CA ALA A 116 3.80 -7.02 6.04
C ALA A 116 5.16 -6.91 6.76
N LEU A 117 5.90 -5.81 6.53
CA LEU A 117 7.17 -5.54 7.21
C LEU A 117 6.97 -5.25 8.70
N ASP A 118 5.95 -4.45 9.03
CA ASP A 118 5.55 -4.09 10.39
C ASP A 118 5.13 -5.34 11.16
N SER A 119 4.25 -6.16 10.57
CA SER A 119 3.84 -7.44 11.16
C SER A 119 5.06 -8.33 11.39
N TYR A 120 5.91 -8.53 10.39
CA TYR A 120 7.10 -9.38 10.54
C TYR A 120 8.03 -8.89 11.66
N SER A 121 8.28 -7.58 11.71
CA SER A 121 9.17 -6.98 12.69
C SER A 121 8.54 -6.95 14.09
N HIS A 122 7.23 -6.72 14.20
CA HIS A 122 6.49 -6.80 15.44
C HIS A 122 6.46 -8.23 15.99
N TRP A 123 6.23 -9.23 15.13
CA TRP A 123 6.38 -10.64 15.50
C TRP A 123 7.79 -10.96 15.98
N PHE A 124 8.81 -10.37 15.35
CA PHE A 124 10.19 -10.57 15.75
C PHE A 124 10.50 -9.95 17.13
N PHE A 125 10.12 -8.69 17.36
CA PHE A 125 10.44 -7.99 18.60
C PHE A 125 9.52 -8.35 19.79
N CYS A 126 8.21 -8.52 19.57
CA CYS A 126 7.26 -8.86 20.65
C CYS A 126 7.00 -10.37 20.78
N GLY A 127 7.13 -11.15 19.70
CA GLY A 127 6.89 -12.59 19.74
C GLY A 127 7.90 -13.34 20.59
N PHE A 128 9.14 -12.84 20.69
CA PHE A 128 10.16 -13.42 21.56
C PHE A 128 9.88 -13.14 23.05
N ASP A 129 9.43 -11.92 23.39
CA ASP A 129 9.02 -11.56 24.75
C ASP A 129 7.82 -12.40 25.25
N LEU A 130 6.90 -12.79 24.36
CA LEU A 130 5.75 -13.65 24.68
C LEU A 130 6.12 -15.14 24.77
N LEU A 131 7.06 -15.63 23.95
CA LEU A 131 7.57 -17.00 24.06
C LEU A 131 8.43 -17.23 25.31
N HIS A 132 9.14 -16.20 25.78
CA HIS A 132 9.90 -16.24 27.03
C HIS A 132 9.03 -16.04 28.28
N ASN A 133 7.86 -15.39 28.19
CA ASN A 133 6.88 -15.31 29.31
C ASN A 133 5.97 -16.55 29.41
N PHE A 134 5.99 -17.47 28.44
CA PHE A 134 5.19 -18.69 28.47
C PHE A 134 6.00 -19.98 28.67
N ASN A 135 7.32 -19.89 28.88
CA ASN A 135 8.13 -21.01 29.37
C ASN A 135 8.91 -20.61 30.62
N LEU A 136 8.43 -21.13 31.76
CA LEU A 136 8.84 -21.01 33.17
C LEU A 136 8.34 -19.78 33.94
#